data_AF-E6IYH1-F1
#
_entry.id   AF-E6IYH1-F1
#
_cell.length_a   1.000
_cell.length_b   1.000
_cell.length_c   1.000
_cell.angle_alpha   90.00
_cell.angle_beta   90.00
_cell.angle_gamma   90.00
#
_symmetry.space_group_name_H-M   'P 1'
#
loop_
_entity.id
_entity.type
_entity.pdbx_description
1 polymer ?
#
loop_
_entity_poly.entity_id
_entity_poly.type
_entity_poly.pdbx_seq_one_letter_code
_entity_poly.pdbx_strand_id
1 'polypeptide(L)'
;MLGKENVVMDLNMMSEDDVMNITYYAPNAASEDWDLSGIVSWTPDYQDPSTYLDILKSTSSDNTKTWFGFDSGSENAGAKAVGLDEYNKLVDEAGAETTDIAKRYEKYAAAQAWLTDSSLVLPTMASTGAGTFVSRIQPFSGAFAQTGSKGSSTYFKYIKVGNDTVTKKDYEAAKKKWQKEKAESNKKAQDELADHVK
;
A
#
# COMPACT_ATOMS: atom_id res chain seq x y z
N MET A 1 -4.35 16.45 -17.62
CA MET A 1 -4.12 16.51 -16.16
C MET A 1 -5.47 16.53 -15.49
N LEU A 2 -5.74 15.61 -14.56
CA LEU A 2 -6.87 15.74 -13.64
C LEU A 2 -6.49 16.84 -12.64
N GLY A 3 -7.26 17.92 -12.60
CA GLY A 3 -7.01 19.10 -11.78
C GLY A 3 -8.32 19.64 -11.23
N LYS A 4 -8.25 20.63 -10.33
CA LYS A 4 -9.40 21.20 -9.60
C LYS A 4 -10.55 21.70 -10.49
N GLU A 5 -10.28 21.92 -11.78
CA GLU A 5 -11.27 22.32 -12.79
C GLU A 5 -12.07 21.14 -13.36
N ASN A 6 -11.63 19.90 -13.15
CA ASN A 6 -12.19 18.67 -13.73
C ASN A 6 -12.81 17.71 -12.71
N VAL A 7 -12.54 17.90 -11.42
CA VAL A 7 -13.07 17.06 -10.33
C VAL A 7 -13.47 17.97 -9.16
N VAL A 8 -14.76 17.98 -8.84
CA VAL A 8 -15.32 18.62 -7.65
C VAL A 8 -15.46 17.55 -6.57
N MET A 9 -14.91 17.81 -5.39
CA MET A 9 -14.97 16.90 -4.24
C MET A 9 -15.81 17.55 -3.15
N ASP A 10 -16.92 16.92 -2.79
CA ASP A 10 -17.76 17.34 -1.68
C ASP A 10 -17.47 16.48 -0.44
N LEU A 11 -17.09 17.13 0.66
CA LEU A 11 -16.78 16.45 1.91
C LEU A 11 -18.04 16.36 2.78
N ASN A 12 -18.55 15.14 2.96
CA ASN A 12 -19.65 14.85 3.87
C ASN A 12 -19.09 14.58 5.28
N MET A 13 -19.12 15.60 6.13
CA MET A 13 -18.73 15.47 7.54
C MET A 13 -19.90 14.94 8.37
N MET A 14 -19.72 13.79 8.99
CA MET A 14 -20.74 13.07 9.75
C MET A 14 -20.18 12.63 11.11
N SER A 15 -21.05 12.21 12.04
CA SER A 15 -20.59 11.59 13.28
C SER A 15 -19.98 10.22 13.00
N GLU A 16 -19.12 9.72 13.88
CA GLU A 16 -18.50 8.39 13.72
C GLU A 16 -19.56 7.29 13.60
N ASP A 17 -20.60 7.33 14.44
CA ASP A 17 -21.70 6.38 14.42
C ASP A 17 -22.45 6.39 13.09
N ASP A 18 -22.77 7.59 12.55
CA ASP A 18 -23.48 7.71 11.28
C ASP A 18 -22.62 7.17 10.13
N VAL A 19 -21.32 7.51 10.11
CA VAL A 19 -20.38 7.03 9.09
C VAL A 19 -20.26 5.51 9.13
N MET A 20 -20.13 4.92 10.32
CA MET A 20 -19.99 3.47 10.46
C MET A 20 -21.27 2.73 10.03
N ASN A 21 -22.45 3.31 10.27
CA ASN A 21 -23.74 2.73 9.86
C ASN A 21 -23.96 2.70 8.35
N ILE A 22 -23.43 3.68 7.61
CA ILE A 22 -23.51 3.72 6.14
C ILE A 22 -22.32 3.02 5.45
N THR A 23 -21.42 2.39 6.22
CA THR A 23 -20.23 1.69 5.71
C THR A 23 -20.09 0.31 6.37
N TYR A 24 -19.25 0.18 7.41
CA TYR A 24 -18.86 -1.08 8.01
C TYR A 24 -20.07 -1.87 8.55
N TYR A 25 -21.00 -1.18 9.22
CA TYR A 25 -22.21 -1.78 9.79
C TYR A 25 -23.41 -1.78 8.84
N ALA A 26 -23.25 -1.36 7.58
CA ALA A 26 -24.32 -1.43 6.60
C ALA A 26 -24.80 -2.89 6.45
N PRO A 27 -26.12 -3.17 6.49
CA PRO A 27 -26.64 -4.53 6.50
C PRO A 27 -26.48 -5.27 5.16
N ASN A 28 -26.29 -4.55 4.06
CA ASN A 28 -26.11 -5.06 2.70
C ASN A 28 -25.45 -3.99 1.83
N ALA A 29 -25.02 -4.37 0.64
CA ALA A 29 -24.34 -3.47 -0.29
C ALA A 29 -25.18 -2.26 -0.71
N ALA A 30 -26.50 -2.44 -0.89
CA ALA A 30 -27.39 -1.35 -1.25
C ALA A 30 -27.62 -0.32 -0.13
N SER A 31 -27.18 -0.65 1.10
CA SER A 31 -27.23 0.25 2.26
C SER A 31 -25.91 0.99 2.48
N GLU A 32 -24.87 0.71 1.68
CA GLU A 32 -23.67 1.53 1.65
C GLU A 32 -23.92 2.80 0.84
N ASP A 33 -23.52 3.94 1.39
CA ASP A 33 -23.78 5.26 0.80
C ASP A 33 -22.51 6.11 0.73
N TRP A 34 -21.64 5.79 -0.23
CA TRP A 34 -20.40 6.53 -0.47
C TRP A 34 -19.86 6.29 -1.88
N ASP A 35 -19.26 7.32 -2.48
CA ASP A 35 -18.53 7.21 -3.76
C ASP A 35 -17.04 6.90 -3.55
N LEU A 36 -16.44 7.57 -2.54
CA LEU A 36 -15.05 7.35 -2.11
C LEU A 36 -15.00 7.33 -0.59
N SER A 37 -14.56 6.20 -0.01
CA SER A 37 -14.45 6.03 1.42
C SER A 37 -12.98 5.96 1.86
N GLY A 38 -12.63 6.82 2.84
CA GLY A 38 -11.31 6.80 3.49
C GLY A 38 -11.28 6.01 4.80
N ILE A 39 -12.41 5.42 5.21
CA ILE A 39 -12.55 4.75 6.51
C ILE A 39 -12.42 3.23 6.43
N VAL A 40 -12.53 2.67 5.23
CA VAL A 40 -12.30 1.26 5.00
C VAL A 40 -10.79 1.01 5.06
N SER A 41 -10.39 0.14 5.99
CA SER A 41 -8.99 -0.16 6.26
C SER A 41 -8.84 -1.63 6.59
N TRP A 42 -7.63 -2.16 6.39
CA TRP A 42 -7.30 -3.55 6.71
C TRP A 42 -6.00 -3.64 7.50
N THR A 43 -6.03 -4.50 8.52
CA THR A 43 -4.85 -4.90 9.30
C THR A 43 -4.59 -6.37 9.01
N PRO A 44 -3.33 -6.78 8.75
CA PRO A 44 -3.03 -8.16 8.40
C PRO A 44 -3.31 -9.10 9.57
N ASP A 45 -4.01 -10.20 9.30
CA ASP A 45 -4.23 -11.27 10.27
C ASP A 45 -2.96 -12.12 10.47
N TYR A 46 -2.11 -12.21 9.45
CA TYR A 46 -0.86 -12.97 9.46
C TYR A 46 0.16 -12.40 8.46
N GLN A 47 1.42 -12.80 8.59
CA GLN A 47 2.54 -12.26 7.79
C GLN A 47 2.64 -12.92 6.40
N ASP A 48 1.65 -12.66 5.54
CA ASP A 48 1.65 -13.12 4.15
C ASP A 48 0.94 -12.11 3.23
N PRO A 49 1.34 -11.93 1.96
CA PRO A 49 0.62 -11.03 1.06
C PRO A 49 -0.86 -11.37 0.89
N SER A 50 -1.23 -12.65 1.02
CA SER A 50 -2.62 -13.11 0.89
C SER A 50 -3.56 -12.40 1.87
N THR A 51 -3.10 -12.06 3.08
CA THR A 51 -3.92 -11.39 4.08
C THR A 51 -4.49 -10.06 3.58
N TYR A 52 -3.80 -9.37 2.66
CA TYR A 52 -4.26 -8.11 2.07
C TYR A 52 -4.99 -8.31 0.74
N LEU A 53 -4.60 -9.33 -0.03
CA LEU A 53 -5.09 -9.50 -1.40
C LEU A 53 -6.37 -10.34 -1.47
N ASP A 54 -6.53 -11.35 -0.61
CA ASP A 54 -7.69 -12.24 -0.63
C ASP A 54 -9.00 -11.53 -0.25
N ILE A 55 -8.94 -10.51 0.61
CA ILE A 55 -10.12 -9.75 1.03
C ILE A 55 -10.75 -8.98 -0.13
N LEU A 56 -9.94 -8.65 -1.14
CA LEU A 56 -10.37 -7.86 -2.30
C LEU A 56 -10.86 -8.73 -3.46
N LYS A 57 -10.91 -10.06 -3.29
CA LYS A 57 -11.51 -10.93 -4.31
C LYS A 57 -13.01 -10.66 -4.39
N SER A 58 -13.57 -10.70 -5.61
CA SER A 58 -15.02 -10.57 -5.79
C SER A 58 -15.81 -11.78 -5.24
N THR A 59 -15.11 -12.83 -4.84
CA THR A 59 -15.65 -14.02 -4.16
C THR A 59 -15.51 -13.95 -2.64
N SER A 60 -14.90 -12.90 -2.08
CA SER A 60 -14.70 -12.73 -0.64
C SER A 60 -16.02 -12.39 0.05
N SER A 61 -16.55 -13.31 0.86
CA SER A 61 -17.94 -13.24 1.27
C SER A 61 -18.28 -12.05 2.16
N ASP A 62 -17.28 -11.55 2.88
CA ASP A 62 -17.50 -10.59 3.97
C ASP A 62 -16.97 -9.19 3.61
N ASN A 63 -16.14 -9.09 2.56
CA ASN A 63 -15.43 -7.87 2.20
C ASN A 63 -15.94 -7.20 0.92
N THR A 64 -16.58 -7.94 0.03
CA THR A 64 -17.07 -7.42 -1.26
C THR A 64 -18.05 -6.26 -1.11
N LYS A 65 -18.90 -6.33 -0.08
CA LYS A 65 -19.79 -5.24 0.33
C LYS A 65 -18.98 -3.99 0.68
N THR A 66 -18.15 -4.09 1.72
CA THR A 66 -17.37 -3.00 2.30
C THR A 66 -16.38 -2.34 1.35
N TRP A 67 -15.82 -3.08 0.39
CA TRP A 67 -14.78 -2.58 -0.50
C TRP A 67 -15.28 -2.19 -1.89
N PHE A 68 -16.38 -2.79 -2.36
CA PHE A 68 -16.81 -2.64 -3.75
C PHE A 68 -18.32 -2.43 -3.92
N GLY A 69 -19.09 -2.38 -2.84
CA GLY A 69 -20.52 -2.08 -2.90
C GLY A 69 -21.35 -3.18 -3.56
N PHE A 70 -20.98 -4.46 -3.39
CA PHE A 70 -21.83 -5.58 -3.82
C PHE A 70 -21.85 -6.75 -2.85
N ASP A 71 -23.00 -7.42 -2.77
CA ASP A 71 -23.16 -8.59 -1.89
C ASP A 71 -22.39 -9.80 -2.43
N SER A 72 -21.89 -10.61 -1.50
CA SER A 72 -21.08 -11.77 -1.85
C SER A 72 -21.83 -12.90 -2.52
N GLY A 73 -21.08 -13.71 -3.29
CA GLY A 73 -21.62 -14.85 -4.02
C GLY A 73 -22.58 -14.47 -5.16
N SER A 74 -22.82 -13.17 -5.38
CA SER A 74 -23.56 -12.68 -6.53
C SER A 74 -22.68 -12.69 -7.77
N GLU A 75 -23.22 -13.14 -8.91
CA GLU A 75 -22.62 -12.81 -10.20
C GLU A 75 -22.79 -11.31 -10.44
N ASN A 76 -21.84 -10.50 -9.95
CA ASN A 76 -21.93 -9.06 -10.04
C ASN A 76 -21.44 -8.57 -11.42
N ALA A 77 -22.34 -7.94 -12.18
CA ALA A 77 -22.01 -7.39 -13.50
C ALA A 77 -20.97 -6.26 -13.43
N GLY A 78 -20.97 -5.47 -12.35
CA GLY A 78 -19.97 -4.43 -12.10
C GLY A 78 -18.58 -5.03 -11.88
N ALA A 79 -18.46 -6.07 -11.05
CA ALA A 79 -17.21 -6.78 -10.81
C ALA A 79 -16.62 -7.36 -12.11
N LYS A 80 -17.48 -7.94 -12.98
CA LYS A 80 -17.07 -8.41 -14.30
C LYS A 80 -16.62 -7.26 -15.21
N ALA A 81 -17.35 -6.15 -15.21
CA ALA A 81 -17.05 -4.98 -16.04
C ALA A 81 -15.71 -4.32 -15.69
N VAL A 82 -15.31 -4.35 -14.42
CA VAL A 82 -14.00 -3.84 -13.96
C VAL A 82 -12.89 -4.90 -13.96
N GLY A 83 -13.19 -6.12 -14.42
CA GLY A 83 -12.20 -7.17 -14.64
C GLY A 83 -11.74 -7.93 -13.38
N LEU A 84 -12.50 -7.92 -12.29
CA LEU A 84 -12.13 -8.62 -11.04
C LEU A 84 -11.97 -10.14 -11.22
N ASP A 85 -12.48 -10.73 -12.29
CA ASP A 85 -12.24 -12.14 -12.61
C ASP A 85 -10.74 -12.43 -12.85
N GLU A 86 -10.02 -11.51 -13.51
CA GLU A 86 -8.58 -11.66 -13.71
C GLU A 86 -7.82 -11.47 -12.38
N TYR A 87 -8.26 -10.52 -11.55
CA TYR A 87 -7.70 -10.35 -10.22
C TYR A 87 -7.84 -11.60 -9.36
N ASN A 88 -9.05 -12.17 -9.28
CA ASN A 88 -9.31 -13.39 -8.54
C ASN A 88 -8.38 -14.52 -8.99
N LYS A 89 -8.23 -14.70 -10.31
CA LYS A 89 -7.35 -15.70 -10.89
C LYS A 89 -5.90 -15.48 -10.49
N LEU A 90 -5.37 -14.26 -10.56
CA LEU A 90 -3.99 -13.95 -10.16
C LEU A 90 -3.75 -14.28 -8.68
N VAL A 91 -4.70 -13.93 -7.81
CA VAL A 91 -4.61 -14.21 -6.38
C VAL A 91 -4.69 -15.72 -6.10
N ASP A 92 -5.61 -16.43 -6.75
CA ASP A 92 -5.75 -17.89 -6.57
C ASP A 92 -4.54 -18.66 -7.11
N GLU A 93 -3.96 -18.25 -8.25
CA GLU A 93 -2.74 -18.82 -8.80
C GLU A 93 -1.52 -18.58 -7.90
N ALA A 94 -1.47 -17.44 -7.21
CA ALA A 94 -0.48 -17.15 -6.18
C ALA A 94 -0.71 -18.04 -4.95
N GLY A 95 -1.92 -18.10 -4.42
CA GLY A 95 -2.28 -18.94 -3.27
C GLY A 95 -2.01 -20.44 -3.49
N ALA A 96 -2.17 -20.92 -4.72
CA ALA A 96 -1.91 -22.31 -5.09
C ALA A 96 -0.41 -22.68 -5.14
N GLU A 97 0.50 -21.72 -5.27
CA GLU A 97 1.94 -21.97 -5.21
C GLU A 97 2.36 -22.17 -3.76
N THR A 98 2.52 -23.43 -3.34
CA THR A 98 2.85 -23.79 -1.95
C THR A 98 4.28 -24.32 -1.78
N THR A 99 5.03 -24.45 -2.89
CA THR A 99 6.34 -25.12 -2.91
C THR A 99 7.51 -24.15 -3.03
N ASP A 100 7.31 -23.05 -3.74
CA ASP A 100 8.33 -22.01 -3.94
C ASP A 100 7.81 -20.65 -3.46
N ILE A 101 8.31 -20.20 -2.31
CA ILE A 101 7.92 -18.92 -1.69
C ILE A 101 8.28 -17.72 -2.57
N ALA A 102 9.44 -17.75 -3.24
CA ALA A 102 9.87 -16.62 -4.06
C ALA A 102 8.92 -16.45 -5.25
N LYS A 103 8.61 -17.57 -5.92
CA LYS A 103 7.65 -17.59 -7.03
C LYS A 103 6.23 -17.23 -6.59
N ARG A 104 5.80 -17.66 -5.41
CA ARG A 104 4.52 -17.27 -4.80
C ARG A 104 4.44 -15.75 -4.63
N TYR A 105 5.50 -15.14 -4.13
CA TYR A 105 5.56 -13.69 -3.91
C TYR A 105 5.63 -12.90 -5.22
N GLU A 106 6.31 -13.41 -6.25
CA GLU A 106 6.25 -12.83 -7.60
C GLU A 106 4.82 -12.83 -8.17
N LYS A 107 4.07 -13.93 -7.96
CA LYS A 107 2.66 -14.00 -8.38
C LYS A 107 1.77 -13.04 -7.60
N TYR A 108 1.94 -12.93 -6.28
CA TYR A 108 1.22 -11.91 -5.51
C TYR A 108 1.60 -10.48 -5.92
N ALA A 109 2.84 -10.24 -6.32
CA ALA A 109 3.25 -8.94 -6.86
C ALA A 109 2.52 -8.62 -8.18
N ALA A 110 2.26 -9.63 -9.02
CA ALA A 110 1.44 -9.46 -10.22
C ALA A 110 -0.02 -9.11 -9.89
N ALA A 111 -0.62 -9.77 -8.90
CA ALA A 111 -1.96 -9.44 -8.41
C ALA A 111 -2.04 -8.00 -7.84
N GLN A 112 -1.05 -7.60 -7.03
CA GLN A 112 -0.94 -6.24 -6.50
C GLN A 112 -0.75 -5.19 -7.61
N ALA A 113 0.04 -5.50 -8.64
CA ALA A 113 0.23 -4.61 -9.78
C ALA A 113 -1.10 -4.39 -10.53
N TRP A 114 -1.84 -5.47 -10.79
CA TRP A 114 -3.17 -5.39 -11.38
C TRP A 114 -4.10 -4.49 -10.55
N LEU A 115 -4.14 -4.68 -9.23
CA LEU A 115 -4.99 -3.89 -8.34
C LEU A 115 -4.63 -2.39 -8.41
N THR A 116 -3.34 -2.09 -8.41
CA THR A 116 -2.82 -0.72 -8.50
C THR A 116 -3.21 -0.07 -9.83
N ASP A 117 -3.06 -0.81 -10.93
CA ASP A 117 -3.39 -0.33 -12.28
C ASP A 117 -4.91 -0.17 -12.48
N SER A 118 -5.73 -1.02 -11.83
CA SER A 118 -7.19 -0.94 -11.89
C SER A 118 -7.77 0.34 -11.28
N SER A 119 -7.03 0.96 -10.35
CA SER A 119 -7.49 2.11 -9.55
C SER A 119 -8.77 1.88 -8.74
N LEU A 120 -9.22 0.64 -8.56
CA LEU A 120 -10.37 0.28 -7.72
C LEU A 120 -10.10 0.52 -6.24
N VAL A 121 -8.85 0.29 -5.81
CA VAL A 121 -8.37 0.61 -4.48
C VAL A 121 -7.18 1.55 -4.61
N LEU A 122 -7.29 2.71 -3.97
CA LEU A 122 -6.23 3.71 -3.93
C LEU A 122 -5.51 3.63 -2.58
N PRO A 123 -4.33 2.99 -2.51
CA PRO A 123 -3.58 2.90 -1.26
C PRO A 123 -3.14 4.31 -0.82
N THR A 124 -3.76 4.82 0.24
CA THR A 124 -3.43 6.14 0.82
C THR A 124 -2.26 6.03 1.80
N MET A 125 -2.23 4.94 2.58
CA MET A 125 -1.14 4.55 3.48
C MET A 125 -1.14 3.04 3.70
N ALA A 126 -0.24 2.30 3.05
CA ALA A 126 0.47 1.26 3.80
C ALA A 126 1.47 2.00 4.69
N SER A 127 1.84 1.47 5.86
CA SER A 127 2.98 2.00 6.61
C SER A 127 4.20 2.20 5.68
N THR A 128 5.20 2.97 6.13
CA THR A 128 6.36 3.52 5.40
C THR A 128 7.15 2.60 4.44
N GLY A 129 6.76 1.35 4.22
CA GLY A 129 7.41 0.36 3.38
C GLY A 129 7.16 0.42 1.87
N ALA A 130 6.08 1.02 1.35
CA ALA A 130 5.84 1.00 -0.11
C ALA A 130 4.87 2.05 -0.70
N GLY A 131 4.31 2.97 0.09
CA GLY A 131 3.38 3.98 -0.47
C GLY A 131 4.10 4.97 -1.40
N THR A 132 3.49 5.30 -2.54
CA THR A 132 3.91 6.49 -3.32
C THR A 132 3.51 7.73 -2.53
N PHE A 133 4.48 8.46 -2.00
CA PHE A 133 4.22 9.71 -1.29
C PHE A 133 4.84 10.91 -2.02
N VAL A 134 4.07 11.99 -2.10
CA VAL A 134 4.58 13.28 -2.56
C VAL A 134 5.38 13.88 -1.42
N SER A 135 6.69 14.03 -1.62
CA SER A 135 7.58 14.60 -0.60
C SER A 135 8.38 15.76 -1.15
N ARG A 136 8.72 16.69 -0.25
CA ARG A 136 9.84 17.62 -0.45
C ARG A 136 11.07 17.21 0.34
N ILE A 137 11.00 16.12 1.11
CA ILE A 137 12.15 15.61 1.85
C ILE A 137 13.09 14.92 0.87
N GLN A 138 14.35 15.34 0.85
CA GLN A 138 15.37 14.68 0.06
C GLN A 138 15.46 13.19 0.46
N PRO A 139 15.28 12.25 -0.48
CA PRO A 139 15.29 10.83 -0.17
C PRO A 139 16.60 10.40 0.52
N PHE A 140 16.49 9.47 1.47
CA PHE A 140 17.62 8.89 2.23
C PHE A 140 18.44 9.90 3.07
N SER A 141 17.93 11.12 3.30
CA SER A 141 18.62 12.12 4.12
C SER A 141 18.46 11.90 5.63
N GLY A 142 17.31 11.40 6.07
CA GLY A 142 17.01 11.15 7.48
C GLY A 142 17.70 9.92 8.06
N ALA A 143 17.71 9.82 9.39
CA ALA A 143 18.15 8.62 10.08
C ALA A 143 17.29 7.40 9.69
N PHE A 144 17.95 6.26 9.44
CA PHE A 144 17.30 4.98 9.20
C PHE A 144 17.43 4.09 10.43
N ALA A 145 16.32 3.51 10.87
CA ALA A 145 16.29 2.47 11.88
C ALA A 145 15.33 1.38 11.44
N GLN A 146 15.78 0.13 11.46
CA GLN A 146 14.94 -1.02 11.13
C GLN A 146 13.96 -1.35 12.26
N THR A 147 14.29 -0.97 13.50
CA THR A 147 13.44 -1.16 14.68
C THR A 147 13.54 0.03 15.64
N GLY A 148 12.53 0.19 16.48
CA GLY A 148 12.46 1.22 17.53
C GLY A 148 12.09 2.62 17.03
N SER A 149 11.95 3.55 17.96
CA SER A 149 11.45 4.90 17.68
C SER A 149 12.47 5.83 17.03
N LYS A 150 13.53 5.33 16.37
CA LYS A 150 14.61 6.15 15.78
C LYS A 150 14.44 6.46 14.28
N GLY A 151 13.24 6.20 13.75
CA GLY A 151 12.89 6.54 12.36
C GLY A 151 12.62 8.03 12.15
N SER A 152 12.47 8.42 10.89
CA SER A 152 12.25 9.82 10.47
C SER A 152 10.90 10.41 10.91
N SER A 153 9.98 9.59 11.44
CA SER A 153 8.70 10.05 12.02
C SER A 153 8.85 10.66 13.42
N THR A 154 9.96 10.41 14.09
CA THR A 154 10.23 10.83 15.48
C THR A 154 11.59 11.49 15.64
N TYR A 155 12.54 11.24 14.73
CA TYR A 155 13.87 11.84 14.73
C TYR A 155 14.14 12.61 13.44
N PHE A 156 14.15 13.94 13.56
CA PHE A 156 14.36 14.86 12.43
C PHE A 156 15.83 15.08 12.06
N LYS A 157 16.75 14.38 12.72
CA LYS A 157 18.18 14.55 12.48
C LYS A 157 18.54 14.12 11.05
N TYR A 158 19.34 14.96 10.39
CA TYR A 158 19.82 14.80 9.00
C TYR A 158 18.75 14.93 7.91
N ILE A 159 17.46 15.05 8.25
CA ILE A 159 16.40 15.31 7.27
C ILE A 159 16.69 16.62 6.55
N LYS A 160 16.76 16.55 5.22
CA LYS A 160 16.91 17.71 4.35
C LYS A 160 15.60 17.97 3.62
N VAL A 161 15.07 19.18 3.76
CA VAL A 161 13.85 19.61 3.08
C VAL A 161 14.24 20.44 1.87
N GLY A 162 13.76 20.06 0.70
CA GLY A 162 13.89 20.80 -0.56
C GLY A 162 12.74 21.76 -0.80
N ASN A 163 12.93 22.64 -1.79
CA ASN A 163 11.88 23.58 -2.21
C ASN A 163 10.84 22.94 -3.13
N ASP A 164 11.30 22.02 -3.99
CA ASP A 164 10.48 21.34 -4.98
C ASP A 164 10.08 19.93 -4.52
N THR A 165 9.01 19.42 -5.13
CA THR A 165 8.59 18.03 -4.97
C THR A 165 9.64 17.09 -5.56
N VAL A 166 9.97 16.03 -4.83
CA VAL A 166 10.87 14.96 -5.27
C VAL A 166 10.30 14.29 -6.52
N THR A 167 11.07 14.31 -7.61
CA THR A 167 10.72 13.56 -8.82
C THR A 167 11.28 12.14 -8.77
N LYS A 168 10.79 11.26 -9.65
CA LYS A 168 11.35 9.90 -9.84
C LYS A 168 12.86 9.96 -10.11
N LYS A 169 13.31 10.92 -10.92
CA LYS A 169 14.73 11.11 -11.24
C LYS A 169 15.55 11.44 -9.99
N ASP A 170 15.03 12.31 -9.13
CA ASP A 170 15.70 12.70 -7.89
C ASP A 170 15.81 11.52 -6.92
N TYR A 171 14.73 10.73 -6.81
CA TYR A 171 14.71 9.52 -6.00
C TYR A 171 15.73 8.49 -6.47
N GLU A 172 15.75 8.15 -7.76
CA GLU A 172 16.70 7.16 -8.29
C GLU A 172 18.16 7.63 -8.15
N ALA A 173 18.43 8.91 -8.36
CA ALA A 173 19.76 9.48 -8.14
C ALA A 173 20.18 9.37 -6.65
N ALA A 174 19.28 9.74 -5.73
CA ALA A 174 19.53 9.65 -4.30
C ALA A 174 19.70 8.19 -3.84
N LYS A 175 18.91 7.25 -4.38
CA LYS A 175 19.00 5.81 -4.10
C LYS A 175 20.35 5.24 -4.52
N LYS A 176 20.78 5.55 -5.75
CA LYS A 176 22.09 5.10 -6.26
C LYS A 176 23.24 5.62 -5.41
N LYS A 177 23.18 6.89 -5.02
CA LYS A 177 24.18 7.51 -4.13
C LYS A 177 24.19 6.82 -2.76
N TRP A 178 23.02 6.66 -2.14
CA TRP A 178 22.88 6.04 -0.82
C TRP A 178 23.38 4.59 -0.81
N GLN A 179 23.08 3.80 -1.85
CA GLN A 179 23.56 2.41 -1.97
C GLN A 179 25.09 2.34 -2.03
N LYS A 180 25.73 3.26 -2.75
CA LYS A 180 27.20 3.35 -2.82
C LYS A 180 27.80 3.72 -1.46
N GLU A 181 27.30 4.77 -0.83
CA GLU A 181 27.78 5.22 0.49
C GLU A 181 27.55 4.16 1.57
N LYS A 182 26.42 3.45 1.53
CA LYS A 182 26.12 2.34 2.43
C LYS A 182 27.11 1.18 2.26
N ALA A 183 27.44 0.81 1.02
CA ALA A 183 28.40 -0.26 0.76
C ALA A 183 29.80 0.11 1.28
N GLU A 184 30.25 1.35 1.03
CA GLU A 184 31.53 1.87 1.53
C GLU A 184 31.56 1.92 3.08
N SER A 185 30.50 2.44 3.70
CA SER A 185 30.38 2.51 5.16
C SER A 185 30.36 1.13 5.81
N ASN A 186 29.63 0.18 5.23
CA ASN A 186 29.55 -1.18 5.76
C ASN A 186 30.89 -1.90 5.66
N LYS A 187 31.59 -1.75 4.53
CA LYS A 187 32.93 -2.32 4.36
C LYS A 187 33.89 -1.77 5.41
N LYS A 188 33.93 -0.44 5.58
CA LYS A 188 34.77 0.19 6.61
C LYS A 188 34.45 -0.34 8.01
N ALA A 189 33.18 -0.46 8.37
CA ALA A 189 32.78 -0.99 9.68
C ALA A 189 33.17 -2.47 9.86
N GLN A 190 33.13 -3.27 8.80
CA GLN A 190 33.59 -4.67 8.84
C GLN A 190 35.11 -4.77 9.02
N ASP A 191 35.87 -3.95 8.30
CA ASP A 191 37.33 -3.88 8.41
C ASP A 191 37.74 -3.44 9.83
N GLU A 192 37.13 -2.37 10.37
CA GLU A 192 37.38 -1.88 11.74
C GLU A 192 36.97 -2.90 12.81
N LEU A 193 35.90 -3.67 12.60
CA LEU A 193 35.47 -4.73 13.52
C LEU A 193 36.47 -5.89 13.54
N ALA A 194 37.01 -6.28 12.38
CA ALA A 194 38.01 -7.33 12.28
C ALA A 194 39.28 -6.99 13.08
N ASP A 195 39.67 -5.72 13.10
CA ASP A 195 40.81 -5.23 13.90
C ASP A 195 40.49 -5.14 15.41
N HIS A 196 39.21 -5.11 15.78
CA HIS A 196 38.75 -4.93 17.18
C HIS A 196 38.45 -6.24 17.90
N VAL A 197 38.20 -7.33 17.18
CA VAL A 197 37.99 -8.67 17.75
C VAL A 197 39.33 -9.39 17.82
N LYS A 198 39.92 -9.45 19.03
CA LYS A 198 41.03 -10.35 19.39
C LYS A 198 40.51 -11.58 20.11
#